data_AF-A0A5E4B5M0-F1
#
_entry.id   AF-A0A5E4B5M0-F1
#
_cell.length_a   1.000
_cell.length_b   1.000
_cell.length_c   1.000
_cell.angle_alpha   90.00
_cell.angle_beta   90.00
_cell.angle_gamma   90.00
#
_symmetry.space_group_name_H-M   'P 1'
#
loop_
_entity.id
_entity.type
_entity.pdbx_description
1 polymer ?
#
loop_
_entity_poly.entity_id
_entity_poly.type
_entity_poly.pdbx_seq_one_letter_code
_entity_poly.pdbx_strand_id
1 'polypeptide(L)'
;MRNIFSGRLTAIELFDILDHYTKNCDMIVGNQALIQSLKKEKFDLLLVDPNDMCGFVIAHLLGVKYAVFSTGLWYPAEVGAPAPLAYVPEFNSLLTDRMNLLQRMKNTGVYLISRLGVSFLVLPKYERIMQKYNLLPEKSMYDLVHGSSLWMLCTDVALEFPRPTLPNVVYVGGILTKPASPLPEDLQRWVNGANEHGFVLVSFGAGVKYLSEDIANKLAGALGRLPQKVIWRFSGTKPKNLGNNTKLIEWLPQNDLLGHSNIKAFLSHGGLNSIFETMYHGVPVVGIPLFGDHYDTMTRVQAKGMGILLEWKTVTEGELYEALVKVINNPSYRRRAQKLSEIHKDQPGHPVNRTVYWIDYILRHNGAHHLRAAVHQISFCQYFLLDIACVLLLGAALFYFLLSWVTKFTYRKITSLWPKNKHSTVNGHYHNGLLNGKYKRNGHIKHEKKVK
;
A
#
# COMPACT_ATOMS: atom_id res chain seq x y z
N MET A 1 7.94 -15.97 -16.67
CA MET A 1 7.93 -16.21 -15.21
C MET A 1 8.42 -17.61 -14.84
N ARG A 2 9.70 -17.96 -15.08
CA ARG A 2 10.28 -19.24 -14.59
C ARG A 2 11.03 -19.09 -13.25
N ASN A 3 11.24 -17.86 -12.78
CA ASN A 3 12.27 -17.55 -11.78
C ASN A 3 11.74 -16.80 -10.54
N ILE A 4 10.44 -16.90 -10.19
CA ILE A 4 9.89 -16.27 -8.98
C ILE A 4 10.58 -16.80 -7.70
N PHE A 5 11.20 -17.98 -7.77
CA PHE A 5 11.99 -18.58 -6.69
C PHE A 5 13.51 -18.47 -6.88
N SER A 6 13.99 -17.62 -7.79
CA SER A 6 15.43 -17.47 -8.10
C SER A 6 16.23 -16.72 -7.02
N GLY A 7 15.58 -16.26 -5.95
CA GLY A 7 16.25 -15.54 -4.87
C GLY A 7 16.68 -14.12 -5.22
N ARG A 8 16.23 -13.55 -6.36
CA ARG A 8 16.50 -12.16 -6.73
C ARG A 8 15.88 -11.19 -5.71
N LEU A 9 16.48 -10.01 -5.58
CA LEU A 9 15.93 -8.91 -4.80
C LEU A 9 14.57 -8.50 -5.39
N THR A 10 13.54 -8.43 -4.55
CA THR A 10 12.15 -8.16 -4.94
C THR A 10 12.00 -6.88 -5.77
N ALA A 11 12.85 -5.87 -5.56
CA ALA A 11 12.84 -4.63 -6.33
C ALA A 11 13.21 -4.84 -7.82
N ILE A 12 14.17 -5.74 -8.11
CA ILE A 12 14.60 -6.00 -9.50
C ILE A 12 13.50 -6.75 -10.25
N GLU A 13 12.86 -7.71 -9.59
CA GLU A 13 11.72 -8.44 -10.17
C GLU A 13 10.53 -7.53 -10.47
N LEU A 14 10.28 -6.53 -9.62
CA LEU A 14 9.24 -5.53 -9.86
C LEU A 14 9.53 -4.67 -11.10
N PHE A 15 10.78 -4.24 -11.30
CA PHE A 15 11.16 -3.51 -12.52
C PHE A 15 11.01 -4.35 -13.78
N ASP A 16 11.41 -5.64 -13.73
CA ASP A 16 11.25 -6.57 -14.85
C ASP A 16 9.76 -6.73 -15.25
N ILE A 17 8.85 -6.78 -14.25
CA ILE A 17 7.40 -6.86 -14.48
C ILE A 17 6.87 -5.57 -15.12
N LEU A 18 7.24 -4.40 -14.59
CA LEU A 18 6.81 -3.11 -15.13
C LEU A 18 7.30 -2.87 -16.57
N ASP A 19 8.52 -3.32 -16.88
CA ASP A 19 9.04 -3.28 -18.24
C ASP A 19 8.29 -4.23 -19.17
N HIS A 20 7.84 -5.38 -18.68
CA HIS A 20 7.01 -6.30 -19.45
C HIS A 20 5.64 -5.70 -19.77
N TYR A 21 4.97 -5.04 -18.81
CA TYR A 21 3.72 -4.32 -19.07
C TYR A 21 3.89 -3.21 -20.12
N THR A 22 4.96 -2.43 -20.02
CA THR A 22 5.27 -1.38 -20.99
C THR A 22 5.47 -1.96 -22.40
N LYS A 23 6.22 -3.06 -22.53
CA LYS A 23 6.45 -3.75 -23.81
C LYS A 23 5.15 -4.32 -24.39
N ASN A 24 4.32 -4.93 -23.55
CA ASN A 24 3.01 -5.43 -23.98
C ASN A 24 2.14 -4.28 -24.51
N CYS A 25 2.19 -3.12 -23.85
CA CYS A 25 1.45 -1.95 -24.32
C CYS A 25 1.94 -1.46 -25.69
N ASP A 26 3.25 -1.36 -25.89
CA ASP A 26 3.84 -0.97 -27.17
C ASP A 26 3.39 -1.93 -28.31
N MET A 27 3.34 -3.24 -28.03
CA MET A 27 2.86 -4.24 -28.98
C MET A 27 1.37 -4.11 -29.29
N ILE A 28 0.52 -3.84 -28.30
CA ILE A 28 -0.92 -3.67 -28.49
C ILE A 28 -1.20 -2.40 -29.29
N VAL A 29 -0.64 -1.27 -28.87
CA VAL A 29 -0.84 0.03 -29.53
C VAL A 29 -0.28 0.01 -30.94
N GLY A 30 0.86 -0.67 -31.17
CA GLY A 30 1.45 -0.84 -32.48
C GLY A 30 0.66 -1.75 -33.44
N ASN A 31 -0.27 -2.57 -32.93
CA ASN A 31 -1.07 -3.45 -33.76
C ASN A 31 -2.31 -2.71 -34.31
N GLN A 32 -2.14 -2.07 -35.46
CA GLN A 32 -3.22 -1.30 -36.10
C GLN A 32 -4.46 -2.14 -36.41
N ALA A 33 -4.30 -3.41 -36.82
CA ALA A 33 -5.44 -4.28 -37.11
C ALA A 33 -6.29 -4.54 -35.87
N LEU A 34 -5.64 -4.81 -34.72
CA LEU A 34 -6.30 -4.96 -33.43
C LEU A 34 -7.01 -3.68 -33.01
N ILE A 35 -6.32 -2.53 -33.05
CA ILE A 35 -6.92 -1.24 -32.65
C ILE A 35 -8.14 -0.91 -33.51
N GLN A 36 -8.07 -1.14 -34.83
CA GLN A 36 -9.21 -0.92 -35.71
C GLN A 36 -10.36 -1.88 -35.43
N SER A 37 -10.07 -3.13 -35.07
CA SER A 37 -11.09 -4.07 -34.61
C SER A 37 -11.77 -3.56 -33.33
N LEU A 38 -11.00 -3.14 -32.33
CA LEU A 38 -11.53 -2.62 -31.06
C LEU A 38 -12.38 -1.36 -31.26
N LYS A 39 -12.01 -0.46 -32.18
CA LYS A 39 -12.82 0.72 -32.51
C LYS A 39 -14.19 0.37 -33.11
N LYS A 40 -14.30 -0.75 -33.82
CA LYS A 40 -15.56 -1.19 -34.44
C LYS A 40 -16.57 -1.73 -33.43
N GLU A 41 -16.09 -2.26 -32.30
CA GLU A 41 -16.96 -2.83 -31.24
C GLU A 41 -17.78 -1.79 -30.50
N LYS A 42 -17.40 -0.50 -30.53
CA LYS A 42 -18.13 0.62 -29.90
C LYS A 42 -18.45 0.39 -28.41
N PHE A 43 -17.42 0.09 -27.62
CA PHE A 43 -17.56 -0.06 -26.16
C PHE A 43 -18.07 1.21 -25.48
N ASP A 44 -18.94 1.06 -24.48
CA ASP A 44 -19.47 2.18 -23.67
C ASP A 44 -18.53 2.61 -22.52
N LEU A 45 -17.80 1.65 -21.96
CA LEU A 45 -16.90 1.81 -20.82
C LEU A 45 -15.76 0.79 -20.89
N LEU A 46 -14.55 1.20 -20.55
CA LEU A 46 -13.42 0.31 -20.32
C LEU A 46 -13.11 0.19 -18.83
N LEU A 47 -12.97 -1.04 -18.33
CA LEU A 47 -12.41 -1.30 -17.01
C LEU A 47 -10.90 -1.45 -17.14
N VAL A 48 -10.15 -0.66 -16.36
CA VAL A 48 -8.68 -0.61 -16.45
C VAL A 48 -8.05 -1.05 -15.13
N ASP A 49 -7.02 -1.89 -15.19
CA ASP A 49 -6.23 -2.26 -14.00
C ASP A 49 -5.09 -1.24 -13.85
N PRO A 50 -4.89 -0.61 -12.68
CA PRO A 50 -3.87 0.42 -12.54
C PRO A 50 -2.43 -0.14 -12.51
N ASN A 51 -2.24 -1.45 -12.30
CA ASN A 51 -0.92 -2.07 -12.38
C ASN A 51 -0.44 -2.21 -13.83
N ASP A 52 -1.36 -2.43 -14.77
CA ASP A 52 -1.12 -2.37 -16.22
C ASP A 52 -1.74 -1.10 -16.81
N MET A 53 -0.96 -0.03 -16.80
CA MET A 53 -1.42 1.30 -17.22
C MET A 53 -1.76 1.40 -18.72
N CYS A 54 -1.54 0.35 -19.52
CA CYS A 54 -1.93 0.37 -20.92
C CYS A 54 -3.43 0.57 -21.12
N GLY A 55 -4.26 0.09 -20.19
CA GLY A 55 -5.72 0.28 -20.25
C GLY A 55 -6.12 1.75 -20.40
N PHE A 56 -5.41 2.67 -19.71
CA PHE A 56 -5.64 4.11 -19.85
C PHE A 56 -5.33 4.63 -21.27
N VAL A 57 -4.23 4.15 -21.86
CA VAL A 57 -3.82 4.49 -23.23
C VAL A 57 -4.85 3.97 -24.24
N ILE A 58 -5.31 2.72 -24.07
CA ILE A 58 -6.33 2.12 -24.93
C ILE A 58 -7.65 2.86 -24.81
N ALA A 59 -8.10 3.22 -23.60
CA ALA A 59 -9.32 4.00 -23.45
C ALA A 59 -9.24 5.36 -24.16
N HIS A 60 -8.10 6.03 -24.06
CA HIS A 60 -7.82 7.29 -24.78
C HIS A 60 -7.86 7.10 -26.30
N LEU A 61 -7.23 6.03 -26.81
CA LEU A 61 -7.23 5.67 -28.23
C LEU A 61 -8.61 5.41 -28.82
N LEU A 62 -9.48 4.78 -28.03
CA LEU A 62 -10.84 4.45 -28.42
C LEU A 62 -11.80 5.62 -28.20
N GLY A 63 -11.42 6.64 -27.42
CA GLY A 63 -12.29 7.74 -27.04
C GLY A 63 -13.41 7.31 -26.08
N VAL A 64 -13.18 6.26 -25.30
CA VAL A 64 -14.19 5.62 -24.43
C VAL A 64 -13.94 6.01 -22.97
N LYS A 65 -15.00 6.15 -22.18
CA LYS A 65 -14.89 6.39 -20.74
C LYS A 65 -14.24 5.19 -20.06
N TYR A 66 -13.59 5.41 -18.91
CA TYR A 66 -13.01 4.32 -18.15
C TYR A 66 -13.17 4.51 -16.65
N ALA A 67 -13.22 3.37 -15.98
CA ALA A 67 -13.21 3.24 -14.54
C ALA A 67 -12.10 2.27 -14.14
N VAL A 68 -11.42 2.56 -13.04
CA VAL A 68 -10.35 1.71 -12.55
C VAL A 68 -10.96 0.55 -11.77
N PHE A 69 -10.49 -0.66 -12.07
CA PHE A 69 -10.77 -1.88 -11.32
C PHE A 69 -9.46 -2.41 -10.75
N SER A 70 -9.14 -2.01 -9.52
CA SER A 70 -7.85 -2.31 -8.89
C SER A 70 -7.90 -3.67 -8.19
N THR A 71 -7.13 -4.63 -8.69
CA THR A 71 -7.08 -5.99 -8.15
C THR A 71 -6.09 -6.18 -7.00
N GLY A 72 -5.34 -5.14 -6.65
CA GLY A 72 -4.36 -5.14 -5.55
C GLY A 72 -4.73 -4.21 -4.39
N LEU A 73 -3.83 -4.10 -3.42
CA LEU A 73 -3.98 -3.25 -2.22
C LEU A 73 -3.45 -1.82 -2.43
N TRP A 74 -3.16 -1.44 -3.67
CA TRP A 74 -2.72 -0.10 -4.01
C TRP A 74 -3.87 0.89 -3.94
N TYR A 75 -3.62 2.01 -3.26
CA TYR A 75 -4.60 3.05 -3.04
C TYR A 75 -4.29 4.29 -3.89
N PRO A 76 -5.30 4.96 -4.47
CA PRO A 76 -5.11 5.96 -5.50
C PRO A 76 -4.73 7.35 -4.96
N ALA A 77 -3.64 7.40 -4.19
CA ALA A 77 -3.13 8.63 -3.57
C ALA A 77 -2.58 9.62 -4.61
N GLU A 78 -2.02 9.11 -5.70
CA GLU A 78 -1.50 9.89 -6.83
C GLU A 78 -2.57 10.67 -7.58
N VAL A 79 -3.83 10.25 -7.53
CA VAL A 79 -4.95 11.04 -8.05
C VAL A 79 -5.60 11.92 -7.00
N GLY A 80 -5.02 12.05 -5.81
CA GLY A 80 -5.50 12.96 -4.76
C GLY A 80 -6.37 12.32 -3.68
N ALA A 81 -6.50 10.99 -3.65
CA ALA A 81 -7.17 10.33 -2.53
C ALA A 81 -6.32 10.46 -1.24
N PRO A 82 -6.92 10.76 -0.08
CA PRO A 82 -6.16 10.99 1.15
C PRO A 82 -5.26 9.80 1.55
N ALA A 83 -3.98 10.09 1.79
CA ALA A 83 -2.99 9.13 2.27
C ALA A 83 -2.30 9.65 3.55
N PRO A 84 -2.98 9.63 4.71
CA PRO A 84 -2.42 10.12 5.96
C PRO A 84 -1.34 9.15 6.50
N LEU A 85 -0.10 9.42 6.13
CA LEU A 85 1.09 8.59 6.42
C LEU A 85 1.38 8.37 7.90
N ALA A 86 0.75 9.17 8.76
CA ALA A 86 0.88 9.07 10.22
C ALA A 86 0.28 7.77 10.78
N TYR A 87 -0.75 7.22 10.15
CA TYR A 87 -1.45 6.01 10.62
C TYR A 87 -1.92 5.08 9.50
N VAL A 88 -1.84 5.46 8.22
CA VAL A 88 -2.16 4.55 7.12
C VAL A 88 -0.85 4.02 6.52
N PRO A 89 -0.62 2.70 6.55
CA PRO A 89 0.57 2.12 5.94
C PRO A 89 0.46 2.18 4.40
N GLU A 90 1.54 2.57 3.75
CA GLU A 90 1.68 2.56 2.30
C GLU A 90 1.84 1.12 1.80
N PHE A 91 1.31 0.83 0.62
CA PHE A 91 1.53 -0.44 -0.07
C PHE A 91 3.04 -0.75 -0.19
N ASN A 92 3.44 -2.01 0.01
CA ASN A 92 4.81 -2.50 0.14
C ASN A 92 5.59 -2.02 1.38
N SER A 93 4.99 -1.27 2.30
CA SER A 93 5.68 -0.92 3.56
C SER A 93 5.75 -2.11 4.53
N LEU A 94 4.81 -3.06 4.41
CA LEU A 94 4.60 -4.19 5.32
C LEU A 94 4.38 -3.74 6.78
N LEU A 95 3.80 -2.56 6.96
CA LEU A 95 3.46 -1.98 8.26
C LEU A 95 1.97 -2.10 8.55
N THR A 96 1.58 -1.78 9.78
CA THR A 96 0.18 -1.75 10.22
C THR A 96 -0.28 -0.32 10.48
N ASP A 97 -1.55 -0.13 10.81
CA ASP A 97 -2.10 1.17 11.25
C ASP A 97 -1.56 1.66 12.60
N ARG A 98 -0.83 0.80 13.32
CA ARG A 98 -0.08 1.15 14.52
C ARG A 98 1.41 1.21 14.21
N MET A 99 1.95 2.43 14.23
CA MET A 99 3.36 2.70 13.89
C MET A 99 4.03 3.58 14.93
N ASN A 100 5.26 3.21 15.31
CA ASN A 100 6.17 4.09 16.05
C ASN A 100 6.86 5.10 15.12
N LEU A 101 7.73 5.95 15.66
CA LEU A 101 8.41 6.99 14.88
C LEU A 101 9.24 6.42 13.71
N LEU A 102 10.06 5.39 13.95
CA LEU A 102 10.88 4.77 12.92
C LEU A 102 10.02 4.15 11.81
N GLN A 103 8.91 3.50 12.19
CA GLN A 103 7.96 2.91 11.26
C GLN A 103 7.25 3.99 10.43
N ARG A 104 6.86 5.13 11.02
CA ARG A 104 6.31 6.26 10.26
C ARG A 104 7.32 6.87 9.30
N MET A 105 8.60 6.95 9.69
CA MET A 105 9.66 7.39 8.77
C MET A 105 9.84 6.42 7.61
N LYS A 106 9.87 5.10 7.88
CA LYS A 106 9.88 4.06 6.83
C LYS A 106 8.67 4.20 5.91
N ASN A 107 7.47 4.32 6.48
CA ASN A 107 6.22 4.48 5.74
C ASN A 107 6.27 5.69 4.79
N THR A 108 6.76 6.82 5.31
CA THR A 108 6.94 8.06 4.54
C THR A 108 7.96 7.88 3.43
N GLY A 109 9.08 7.20 3.69
CA GLY A 109 10.08 6.87 2.68
C GLY A 109 9.51 6.01 1.55
N VAL A 110 8.75 4.95 1.88
CA VAL A 110 8.09 4.08 0.89
C VAL A 110 7.06 4.87 0.06
N TYR A 111 6.28 5.74 0.70
CA TYR A 111 5.36 6.64 0.00
C TYR A 111 6.12 7.53 -0.99
N LEU A 112 7.17 8.23 -0.56
CA LEU A 112 7.93 9.10 -1.46
C LEU A 112 8.56 8.32 -2.63
N ILE A 113 9.20 7.18 -2.36
CA ILE A 113 9.82 6.34 -3.38
C ILE A 113 8.78 5.87 -4.41
N SER A 114 7.62 5.38 -3.95
CA SER A 114 6.56 4.91 -4.84
C SER A 114 5.97 6.05 -5.68
N ARG A 115 5.67 7.20 -5.08
CA ARG A 115 5.13 8.36 -5.82
C ARG A 115 6.12 8.91 -6.84
N LEU A 116 7.38 9.11 -6.45
CA LEU A 116 8.42 9.58 -7.35
C LEU A 116 8.69 8.55 -8.46
N GLY A 117 8.72 7.26 -8.12
CA GLY A 117 8.89 6.18 -9.09
C GLY A 117 7.77 6.16 -10.14
N VAL A 118 6.51 6.28 -9.72
CA VAL A 118 5.37 6.36 -10.65
C VAL A 118 5.50 7.58 -11.55
N SER A 119 5.68 8.77 -10.97
CA SER A 119 5.70 10.03 -11.74
C SER A 119 6.90 10.16 -12.68
N PHE A 120 8.09 9.74 -12.26
CA PHE A 120 9.32 9.97 -13.03
C PHE A 120 9.81 8.74 -13.83
N LEU A 121 9.38 7.52 -13.49
CA LEU A 121 9.84 6.30 -14.17
C LEU A 121 8.72 5.57 -14.90
N VAL A 122 7.53 5.44 -14.30
CA VAL A 122 6.44 4.63 -14.88
C VAL A 122 5.64 5.43 -15.92
N LEU A 123 5.03 6.56 -15.53
CA LEU A 123 4.19 7.35 -16.45
C LEU A 123 4.93 7.78 -17.72
N PRO A 124 6.19 8.28 -17.65
CA PRO A 124 6.92 8.70 -18.86
C PRO A 124 7.19 7.55 -19.85
N LYS A 125 7.24 6.28 -19.41
CA LYS A 125 7.39 5.14 -20.32
C LYS A 125 6.18 4.98 -21.23
N TYR A 126 4.98 5.12 -20.69
CA TYR A 126 3.74 5.06 -21.46
C TYR A 126 3.53 6.31 -22.32
N GLU A 127 3.92 7.50 -21.83
CA GLU A 127 3.88 8.74 -22.64
C GLU A 127 4.75 8.63 -23.89
N ARG A 128 5.94 8.03 -23.80
CA ARG A 128 6.78 7.77 -24.97
C ARG A 128 6.10 6.86 -26.00
N ILE A 129 5.30 5.88 -25.57
CA ILE A 129 4.50 5.04 -26.48
C ILE A 129 3.43 5.90 -27.15
N MET A 130 2.72 6.73 -26.39
CA MET A 130 1.71 7.64 -26.94
C MET A 130 2.31 8.61 -27.96
N GLN A 131 3.51 9.14 -27.70
CA GLN A 131 4.25 10.01 -28.62
C GLN A 131 4.73 9.23 -29.86
N LYS A 132 5.32 8.04 -29.67
CA LYS A 132 5.78 7.17 -30.77
C LYS A 132 4.70 6.89 -31.80
N TYR A 133 3.45 6.71 -31.36
CA TYR A 133 2.31 6.45 -32.23
C TYR A 133 1.47 7.69 -32.56
N ASN A 134 1.90 8.88 -32.17
CA ASN A 134 1.21 10.17 -32.41
C ASN A 134 -0.27 10.15 -32.00
N LEU A 135 -0.55 9.73 -30.77
CA LEU A 135 -1.92 9.60 -30.29
C LEU A 135 -2.55 10.98 -30.04
N LEU A 136 -3.74 11.19 -30.60
CA LEU A 136 -4.50 12.45 -30.50
C LEU A 136 -5.83 12.24 -29.75
N PRO A 137 -6.33 13.25 -29.01
CA PRO A 137 -5.65 14.51 -28.68
C PRO A 137 -4.44 14.26 -27.75
N GLU A 138 -3.45 15.14 -27.80
CA GLU A 138 -2.26 15.01 -26.93
C GLU A 138 -2.66 15.14 -25.46
N LYS A 139 -2.29 14.14 -24.65
CA LYS A 139 -2.51 14.10 -23.21
C LYS A 139 -1.33 13.46 -22.52
N SER A 140 -1.03 13.91 -21.31
CA SER A 140 -0.07 13.23 -20.45
C SER A 140 -0.70 11.96 -19.85
N MET A 141 0.13 10.99 -19.47
CA MET A 141 -0.35 9.83 -18.73
C MET A 141 -0.86 10.22 -17.36
N TYR A 142 -0.31 11.29 -16.77
CA TYR A 142 -0.82 11.89 -15.55
C TYR A 142 -2.30 12.28 -15.70
N ASP A 143 -2.65 12.99 -16.79
CA ASP A 143 -4.03 13.40 -17.08
C ASP A 143 -4.96 12.22 -17.33
N LEU A 144 -4.46 11.15 -17.97
CA LEU A 144 -5.24 9.93 -18.18
C LEU A 144 -5.52 9.22 -16.83
N VAL A 145 -4.53 9.04 -15.97
CA VAL A 145 -4.77 8.39 -14.66
C VAL A 145 -5.72 9.25 -13.81
N HIS A 146 -5.51 10.58 -13.79
CA HIS A 146 -6.40 11.52 -13.10
C HIS A 146 -7.80 11.57 -13.72
N GLY A 147 -7.94 11.33 -15.02
CA GLY A 147 -9.20 11.37 -15.77
C GLY A 147 -10.19 10.26 -15.44
N SER A 148 -9.78 9.27 -14.64
CA SER A 148 -10.62 8.14 -14.20
C SER A 148 -11.96 8.59 -13.61
N SER A 149 -13.06 7.97 -14.05
CA SER A 149 -14.42 8.31 -13.56
C SER A 149 -14.64 7.82 -12.14
N LEU A 150 -14.19 6.59 -11.85
CA LEU A 150 -14.34 5.91 -10.57
C LEU A 150 -13.16 4.97 -10.33
N TRP A 151 -12.88 4.72 -9.06
CA TRP A 151 -11.88 3.78 -8.58
C TRP A 151 -12.54 2.68 -7.78
N MET A 152 -12.70 1.50 -8.38
CA MET A 152 -13.22 0.30 -7.73
C MET A 152 -12.06 -0.51 -7.18
N LEU A 153 -11.89 -0.51 -5.86
CA LEU A 153 -10.83 -1.25 -5.18
C LEU A 153 -11.35 -2.64 -4.81
N CYS A 154 -10.68 -3.71 -5.26
CA CYS A 154 -11.03 -5.10 -4.94
C CYS A 154 -10.63 -5.49 -3.50
N THR A 155 -10.84 -4.57 -2.57
CA THR A 155 -10.63 -4.76 -1.13
C THR A 155 -11.87 -4.25 -0.38
N ASP A 156 -11.89 -4.43 0.94
CA ASP A 156 -13.02 -4.01 1.78
C ASP A 156 -12.56 -3.50 3.15
N VAL A 157 -13.52 -2.97 3.92
CA VAL A 157 -13.27 -2.41 5.25
C VAL A 157 -12.98 -3.47 6.32
N ALA A 158 -13.34 -4.73 6.08
CA ALA A 158 -13.07 -5.82 7.01
C ALA A 158 -11.56 -6.11 7.04
N LEU A 159 -10.95 -6.30 5.88
CA LEU A 159 -9.53 -6.60 5.73
C LEU A 159 -8.65 -5.35 5.83
N GLU A 160 -9.05 -4.23 5.22
CA GLU A 160 -8.24 -3.01 5.22
C GLU A 160 -8.14 -2.29 6.57
N PHE A 161 -7.11 -1.46 6.68
CA PHE A 161 -7.02 -0.48 7.74
C PHE A 161 -7.95 0.72 7.45
N PRO A 162 -8.69 1.23 8.46
CA PRO A 162 -9.55 2.40 8.27
C PRO A 162 -8.78 3.61 7.74
N ARG A 163 -9.32 4.27 6.71
CA ARG A 163 -8.71 5.45 6.09
C ARG A 163 -9.76 6.39 5.49
N PRO A 164 -9.47 7.70 5.37
CA PRO A 164 -10.33 8.63 4.65
C PRO A 164 -10.33 8.28 3.16
N THR A 165 -11.51 8.38 2.53
CA THR A 165 -11.71 7.99 1.13
C THR A 165 -12.55 9.02 0.38
N LEU A 166 -12.27 9.21 -0.91
CA LEU A 166 -13.03 10.12 -1.77
C LEU A 166 -14.33 9.47 -2.27
N PRO A 167 -15.38 10.26 -2.60
CA PRO A 167 -16.65 9.72 -3.09
C PRO A 167 -16.53 8.90 -4.38
N ASN A 168 -15.51 9.16 -5.21
CA ASN A 168 -15.24 8.42 -6.43
C ASN A 168 -14.36 7.17 -6.22
N VAL A 169 -14.05 6.80 -4.98
CA VAL A 169 -13.31 5.59 -4.62
C VAL A 169 -14.23 4.66 -3.84
N VAL A 170 -14.47 3.47 -4.37
CA VAL A 170 -15.47 2.52 -3.86
C VAL A 170 -14.84 1.15 -3.63
N TYR A 171 -15.26 0.49 -2.56
CA TYR A 171 -14.77 -0.84 -2.19
C TYR A 171 -15.67 -1.92 -2.78
N VAL A 172 -15.07 -2.85 -3.51
CA VAL A 172 -15.74 -3.99 -4.18
C VAL A 172 -15.03 -5.33 -3.93
N GLY A 173 -14.27 -5.42 -2.84
CA GLY A 173 -13.58 -6.65 -2.44
C GLY A 173 -14.53 -7.83 -2.18
N GLY A 174 -14.00 -9.04 -2.37
CA GLY A 174 -14.76 -10.28 -2.21
C GLY A 174 -15.64 -10.66 -3.40
N ILE A 175 -15.34 -10.17 -4.61
CA ILE A 175 -16.16 -10.41 -5.81
C ILE A 175 -16.35 -11.88 -6.19
N LEU A 176 -15.42 -12.75 -5.80
CA LEU A 176 -15.47 -14.21 -6.06
C LEU A 176 -16.09 -15.02 -4.91
N THR A 177 -16.36 -14.39 -3.77
CA THR A 177 -16.87 -15.08 -2.60
C THR A 177 -18.30 -15.55 -2.82
N LYS A 178 -18.66 -16.72 -2.31
CA LYS A 178 -20.03 -17.26 -2.42
C LYS A 178 -20.27 -18.35 -1.37
N PRO A 179 -21.53 -18.67 -1.04
CA PRO A 179 -21.85 -19.85 -0.26
C PRO A 179 -21.23 -21.12 -0.86
N ALA A 180 -20.82 -22.06 -0.02
CA ALA A 180 -20.24 -23.31 -0.48
C ALA A 180 -21.28 -24.16 -1.22
N SER A 181 -20.88 -24.68 -2.38
CA SER A 181 -21.61 -25.71 -3.11
C SER A 181 -21.22 -27.11 -2.60
N PRO A 182 -22.02 -28.16 -2.86
CA PRO A 182 -21.65 -29.52 -2.52
C PRO A 182 -20.33 -29.94 -3.17
N LEU A 183 -19.49 -30.67 -2.42
CA LEU A 183 -18.22 -31.18 -2.93
C LEU A 183 -18.42 -32.43 -3.81
N PRO A 184 -17.53 -32.67 -4.79
CA PRO A 184 -17.43 -33.95 -5.46
C PRO A 184 -17.28 -35.11 -4.47
N GLU A 185 -17.87 -36.26 -4.79
CA GLU A 185 -17.98 -37.40 -3.86
C GLU A 185 -16.63 -37.88 -3.32
N ASP A 186 -15.58 -37.86 -4.13
CA ASP A 186 -14.24 -38.30 -3.73
C ASP A 186 -13.58 -37.34 -2.73
N LEU A 187 -13.84 -36.03 -2.86
CA LEU A 187 -13.40 -35.02 -1.91
C LEU A 187 -14.24 -35.06 -0.65
N GLN A 188 -15.57 -35.21 -0.78
CA GLN A 188 -16.49 -35.34 0.34
C GLN A 188 -16.13 -36.54 1.23
N ARG A 189 -15.85 -37.71 0.63
CA ARG A 189 -15.39 -38.89 1.37
C ARG A 189 -14.06 -38.65 2.10
N TRP A 190 -13.12 -37.95 1.46
CA TRP A 190 -11.83 -37.63 2.07
C TRP A 190 -11.97 -36.69 3.29
N VAL A 191 -12.72 -35.60 3.16
CA VAL A 191 -12.90 -34.63 4.26
C VAL A 191 -13.79 -35.15 5.39
N ASN A 192 -14.72 -36.07 5.09
CA ASN A 192 -15.53 -36.75 6.11
C ASN A 192 -14.72 -37.79 6.88
N GLY A 193 -13.78 -38.48 6.23
CA GLY A 193 -12.85 -39.40 6.89
C GLY A 193 -11.81 -38.74 7.78
N ALA A 194 -11.89 -37.43 7.99
CA ALA A 194 -11.03 -36.67 8.91
C ALA A 194 -11.52 -36.69 10.37
N ASN A 195 -12.70 -37.28 10.62
CA ASN A 195 -13.32 -37.43 11.95
C ASN A 195 -13.29 -36.11 12.75
N GLU A 196 -13.01 -36.17 14.06
CA GLU A 196 -12.97 -35.01 14.96
C GLU A 196 -11.85 -34.01 14.66
N HIS A 197 -10.76 -34.47 14.03
CA HIS A 197 -9.60 -33.63 13.74
C HIS A 197 -9.87 -32.63 12.61
N GLY A 198 -10.75 -32.96 11.67
CA GLY A 198 -11.05 -32.14 10.50
C GLY A 198 -9.86 -32.04 9.54
N PHE A 199 -9.89 -31.05 8.64
CA PHE A 199 -8.90 -30.95 7.57
C PHE A 199 -8.27 -29.58 7.40
N VAL A 200 -7.08 -29.56 6.78
CA VAL A 200 -6.34 -28.38 6.36
C VAL A 200 -6.35 -28.31 4.83
N LEU A 201 -6.64 -27.13 4.30
CA LEU A 201 -6.51 -26.85 2.87
C LEU A 201 -5.15 -26.20 2.60
N VAL A 202 -4.48 -26.56 1.50
CA VAL A 202 -3.19 -25.97 1.11
C VAL A 202 -3.25 -25.54 -0.36
N SER A 203 -2.98 -24.26 -0.63
CA SER A 203 -2.94 -23.72 -2.00
C SER A 203 -2.06 -22.48 -2.09
N PHE A 204 -1.14 -22.49 -3.05
CA PHE A 204 -0.27 -21.33 -3.37
C PHE A 204 -0.74 -20.56 -4.62
N GLY A 205 -2.02 -20.73 -4.99
CA GLY A 205 -2.66 -19.98 -6.08
C GLY A 205 -2.24 -20.42 -7.48
N ALA A 206 -3.04 -20.05 -8.49
CA ALA A 206 -2.86 -20.51 -9.87
C ALA A 206 -1.52 -20.09 -10.49
N GLY A 207 -0.99 -18.92 -10.09
CA GLY A 207 0.28 -18.36 -10.60
C GLY A 207 1.53 -19.14 -10.18
N VAL A 208 1.45 -19.92 -9.09
CA VAL A 208 2.53 -20.79 -8.65
C VAL A 208 2.32 -22.16 -9.27
N LYS A 209 3.04 -22.43 -10.37
CA LYS A 209 2.96 -23.70 -11.09
C LYS A 209 3.83 -24.79 -10.46
N TYR A 210 4.98 -24.42 -9.91
CA TYR A 210 5.93 -25.35 -9.30
C TYR A 210 6.53 -24.73 -8.04
N LEU A 211 6.62 -25.54 -6.99
CA LEU A 211 7.44 -25.25 -5.81
C LEU A 211 8.78 -25.95 -5.99
N SER A 212 9.85 -25.39 -5.42
CA SER A 212 11.14 -26.09 -5.36
C SER A 212 11.00 -27.38 -4.54
N GLU A 213 11.83 -28.38 -4.84
CA GLU A 213 11.81 -29.66 -4.11
C GLU A 213 12.03 -29.46 -2.61
N ASP A 214 12.92 -28.53 -2.22
CA ASP A 214 13.16 -28.17 -0.81
C ASP A 214 11.90 -27.65 -0.12
N ILE A 215 11.20 -26.67 -0.72
CA ILE A 215 9.96 -26.12 -0.14
C ILE A 215 8.86 -27.18 -0.10
N ALA A 216 8.72 -27.98 -1.17
CA ALA A 216 7.71 -29.01 -1.24
C ALA A 216 7.92 -30.11 -0.19
N ASN A 217 9.17 -30.52 0.06
CA ASN A 217 9.49 -31.50 1.10
C ASN A 217 9.32 -30.94 2.52
N LYS A 218 9.68 -29.67 2.76
CA LYS A 218 9.40 -28.99 4.05
C LYS A 218 7.91 -28.91 4.35
N LEU A 219 7.10 -28.54 3.35
CA LEU A 219 5.64 -28.52 3.47
C LEU A 219 5.11 -29.94 3.76
N ALA A 220 5.54 -30.94 2.97
CA ALA A 220 5.10 -32.32 3.13
C ALA A 220 5.43 -32.91 4.50
N GLY A 221 6.62 -32.64 5.04
CA GLY A 221 7.04 -33.09 6.37
C GLY A 221 6.19 -32.47 7.49
N ALA A 222 5.99 -31.16 7.44
CA ALA A 222 5.16 -30.45 8.42
C ALA A 222 3.70 -30.91 8.38
N LEU A 223 3.13 -31.04 7.18
CA LEU A 223 1.76 -31.49 6.97
C LEU A 223 1.57 -32.96 7.38
N GLY A 224 2.56 -33.81 7.13
CA GLY A 224 2.54 -35.23 7.50
C GLY A 224 2.48 -35.49 9.00
N ARG A 225 2.90 -34.52 9.82
CA ARG A 225 2.85 -34.57 11.29
C ARG A 225 1.48 -34.20 11.87
N LEU A 226 0.60 -33.61 11.07
CA LEU A 226 -0.73 -33.19 11.54
C LEU A 226 -1.67 -34.40 11.69
N PRO A 227 -2.50 -34.44 12.75
CA PRO A 227 -3.58 -35.43 12.83
C PRO A 227 -4.72 -35.13 11.83
N GLN A 228 -4.79 -33.90 11.31
CA GLN A 228 -5.76 -33.51 10.28
C GLN A 228 -5.50 -34.22 8.95
N LYS A 229 -6.58 -34.45 8.20
CA LYS A 229 -6.45 -34.69 6.76
C LYS A 229 -5.99 -33.41 6.06
N VAL A 230 -5.28 -33.55 4.96
CA VAL A 230 -4.79 -32.43 4.17
C VAL A 230 -5.24 -32.61 2.73
N ILE A 231 -5.76 -31.53 2.15
CA ILE A 231 -5.96 -31.41 0.71
C ILE A 231 -4.99 -30.35 0.23
N TRP A 232 -4.09 -30.72 -0.68
CA TRP A 232 -3.06 -29.82 -1.18
C TRP A 232 -3.12 -29.70 -2.70
N ARG A 233 -3.41 -28.48 -3.17
CA ARG A 233 -3.26 -28.13 -4.58
C ARG A 233 -1.80 -28.07 -4.95
N PHE A 234 -1.36 -29.04 -5.74
CA PHE A 234 0.04 -29.20 -6.08
C PHE A 234 0.17 -29.69 -7.53
N SER A 235 1.13 -29.12 -8.24
CA SER A 235 1.51 -29.53 -9.58
C SER A 235 3.02 -29.78 -9.60
N GLY A 236 3.45 -30.87 -10.24
CA GLY A 236 4.85 -31.26 -10.33
C GLY A 236 5.15 -32.59 -9.62
N THR A 237 6.42 -32.82 -9.31
CA THR A 237 6.90 -34.09 -8.73
C THR A 237 6.43 -34.23 -7.28
N LYS A 238 5.77 -35.34 -6.97
CA LYS A 238 5.30 -35.68 -5.63
C LYS A 238 6.46 -35.57 -4.62
N PRO A 239 6.28 -34.86 -3.48
CA PRO A 239 7.28 -34.80 -2.41
C PRO A 239 7.64 -36.19 -1.86
N LYS A 240 8.91 -36.40 -1.53
CA LYS A 240 9.43 -37.73 -1.11
C LYS A 240 8.88 -38.17 0.25
N ASN A 241 8.65 -37.22 1.14
CA ASN A 241 8.18 -37.41 2.52
C ASN A 241 6.68 -37.06 2.68
N LEU A 242 5.87 -37.24 1.63
CA LEU A 242 4.43 -36.97 1.71
C LEU A 242 3.72 -37.96 2.66
N GLY A 243 3.11 -37.43 3.72
CA GLY A 243 2.33 -38.23 4.68
C GLY A 243 1.03 -38.80 4.10
N ASN A 244 0.59 -39.94 4.64
CA ASN A 244 -0.66 -40.63 4.25
C ASN A 244 -1.94 -39.83 4.55
N ASN A 245 -1.84 -38.79 5.39
CA ASN A 245 -2.91 -37.86 5.68
C ASN A 245 -3.12 -36.80 4.59
N THR A 246 -2.26 -36.75 3.55
CA THR A 246 -2.26 -35.70 2.54
C THR A 246 -2.67 -36.21 1.16
N LYS A 247 -3.71 -35.61 0.58
CA LYS A 247 -4.15 -35.83 -0.81
C LYS A 247 -3.68 -34.67 -1.69
N LEU A 248 -2.88 -34.99 -2.70
CA LEU A 248 -2.49 -34.03 -3.74
C LEU A 248 -3.58 -33.97 -4.82
N ILE A 249 -3.88 -32.77 -5.31
CA ILE A 249 -4.84 -32.53 -6.38
C ILE A 249 -4.40 -31.36 -7.26
N GLU A 250 -4.71 -31.37 -8.54
CA GLU A 250 -4.27 -30.29 -9.45
C GLU A 250 -5.18 -29.05 -9.39
N TRP A 251 -6.47 -29.26 -9.15
CA TRP A 251 -7.48 -28.20 -9.10
C TRP A 251 -8.41 -28.35 -7.90
N LEU A 252 -8.80 -27.24 -7.28
CA LEU A 252 -9.63 -27.21 -6.07
C LEU A 252 -10.95 -26.49 -6.31
N PRO A 253 -12.08 -27.03 -5.83
CA PRO A 253 -13.23 -26.22 -5.47
C PRO A 253 -12.93 -25.45 -4.17
N GLN A 254 -12.00 -24.47 -4.25
CA GLN A 254 -11.40 -23.82 -3.06
C GLN A 254 -12.45 -23.17 -2.15
N ASN A 255 -13.33 -22.35 -2.72
CA ASN A 255 -14.43 -21.73 -1.97
C ASN A 255 -15.27 -22.76 -1.21
N ASP A 256 -15.59 -23.88 -1.85
CA ASP A 256 -16.49 -24.89 -1.29
C ASP A 256 -15.80 -25.69 -0.17
N LEU A 257 -14.51 -25.99 -0.34
CA LEU A 257 -13.69 -26.59 0.72
C LEU A 257 -13.52 -25.64 1.91
N LEU A 258 -13.33 -24.35 1.67
CA LEU A 258 -13.25 -23.34 2.73
C LEU A 258 -14.57 -23.18 3.48
N GLY A 259 -15.71 -23.38 2.83
CA GLY A 259 -17.02 -23.35 3.48
C GLY A 259 -17.48 -24.66 4.09
N HIS A 260 -16.68 -25.73 4.04
CA HIS A 260 -17.01 -27.01 4.64
C HIS A 260 -16.88 -26.98 6.17
N SER A 261 -17.82 -27.58 6.91
CA SER A 261 -17.86 -27.54 8.38
C SER A 261 -16.60 -28.08 9.08
N ASN A 262 -15.94 -29.07 8.48
CA ASN A 262 -14.73 -29.72 9.02
C ASN A 262 -13.41 -28.97 8.75
N ILE A 263 -13.42 -27.84 8.04
CA ILE A 263 -12.20 -27.06 7.78
C ILE A 263 -11.63 -26.49 9.09
N LYS A 264 -10.32 -26.65 9.30
CA LYS A 264 -9.64 -26.12 10.49
C LYS A 264 -8.77 -24.91 10.18
N ALA A 265 -8.01 -24.96 9.09
CA ALA A 265 -7.13 -23.89 8.68
C ALA A 265 -6.87 -23.94 7.17
N PHE A 266 -6.43 -22.80 6.63
CA PHE A 266 -5.92 -22.69 5.28
C PHE A 266 -4.43 -22.32 5.29
N LEU A 267 -3.60 -23.08 4.58
CA LEU A 267 -2.22 -22.72 4.29
C LEU A 267 -2.17 -22.10 2.90
N SER A 268 -1.85 -20.80 2.85
CA SER A 268 -1.96 -19.99 1.64
C SER A 268 -0.68 -19.25 1.31
N HIS A 269 -0.47 -18.97 0.03
CA HIS A 269 0.44 -17.91 -0.38
C HIS A 269 -0.05 -16.49 -0.03
N GLY A 270 -1.30 -16.29 0.39
CA GLY A 270 -1.82 -14.95 0.73
C GLY A 270 -2.35 -14.13 -0.44
N GLY A 271 -2.65 -14.74 -1.59
CA GLY A 271 -3.33 -14.06 -2.69
C GLY A 271 -4.68 -13.48 -2.27
N LEU A 272 -4.96 -12.24 -2.67
CA LEU A 272 -6.09 -11.44 -2.17
C LEU A 272 -7.45 -12.15 -2.29
N ASN A 273 -7.74 -12.74 -3.45
CA ASN A 273 -8.98 -13.50 -3.68
C ASN A 273 -9.11 -14.71 -2.74
N SER A 274 -8.03 -15.47 -2.57
CA SER A 274 -8.05 -16.63 -1.66
C SER A 274 -8.25 -16.21 -0.21
N ILE A 275 -7.69 -15.06 0.19
CA ILE A 275 -7.91 -14.50 1.53
C ILE A 275 -9.35 -14.00 1.70
N PHE A 276 -9.97 -13.42 0.66
CA PHE A 276 -11.38 -13.05 0.70
C PHE A 276 -12.30 -14.28 0.85
N GLU A 277 -12.08 -15.35 0.10
CA GLU A 277 -12.85 -16.61 0.28
C GLU A 277 -12.67 -17.18 1.70
N THR A 278 -11.44 -17.14 2.20
CA THR A 278 -11.08 -17.62 3.53
C THR A 278 -11.75 -16.81 4.64
N MET A 279 -11.72 -15.48 4.52
CA MET A 279 -12.39 -14.55 5.42
C MET A 279 -13.91 -14.69 5.33
N TYR A 280 -14.46 -14.83 4.12
CA TYR A 280 -15.89 -15.06 3.90
C TYR A 280 -16.36 -16.31 4.64
N HIS A 281 -15.60 -17.40 4.66
CA HIS A 281 -15.97 -18.62 5.41
C HIS A 281 -15.49 -18.63 6.88
N GLY A 282 -14.85 -17.55 7.35
CA GLY A 282 -14.38 -17.42 8.73
C GLY A 282 -13.32 -18.45 9.10
N VAL A 283 -12.42 -18.77 8.16
CA VAL A 283 -11.37 -19.78 8.33
C VAL A 283 -10.05 -19.11 8.72
N PRO A 284 -9.34 -19.58 9.75
CA PRO A 284 -8.01 -19.11 10.08
C PRO A 284 -6.96 -19.49 9.03
N VAL A 285 -5.91 -18.68 8.91
CA VAL A 285 -4.89 -18.87 7.86
C VAL A 285 -3.47 -18.87 8.40
N VAL A 286 -2.63 -19.75 7.86
CA VAL A 286 -1.17 -19.61 7.90
C VAL A 286 -0.74 -19.18 6.52
N GLY A 287 -0.09 -18.03 6.41
CA GLY A 287 0.35 -17.47 5.14
C GLY A 287 1.85 -17.59 4.96
N ILE A 288 2.25 -18.02 3.78
CA ILE A 288 3.64 -18.02 3.32
C ILE A 288 3.68 -17.22 2.00
N PRO A 289 3.74 -15.87 2.06
CA PRO A 289 3.82 -15.02 0.88
C PRO A 289 5.02 -15.36 0.02
N LEU A 290 4.83 -15.28 -1.29
CA LEU A 290 5.86 -15.65 -2.26
C LEU A 290 6.36 -14.47 -3.09
N PHE A 291 5.48 -13.53 -3.44
CA PHE A 291 5.81 -12.36 -4.27
C PHE A 291 4.69 -11.31 -4.18
N GLY A 292 4.99 -10.08 -4.60
CA GLY A 292 3.99 -9.03 -4.80
C GLY A 292 3.16 -8.67 -3.57
N ASP A 293 1.88 -8.44 -3.80
CA ASP A 293 0.87 -8.01 -2.82
C ASP A 293 0.53 -9.07 -1.76
N HIS A 294 0.98 -10.31 -1.94
CA HIS A 294 0.78 -11.40 -0.98
C HIS A 294 1.33 -11.04 0.42
N TYR A 295 2.47 -10.34 0.46
CA TYR A 295 3.10 -9.91 1.71
C TYR A 295 2.21 -8.91 2.44
N ASP A 296 1.73 -7.87 1.75
CA ASP A 296 0.82 -6.86 2.29
C ASP A 296 -0.52 -7.43 2.74
N THR A 297 -1.05 -8.39 1.99
CA THR A 297 -2.29 -9.09 2.33
C THR A 297 -2.10 -9.85 3.64
N MET A 298 -1.00 -10.62 3.77
CA MET A 298 -0.74 -11.36 5.00
C MET A 298 -0.37 -10.48 6.20
N THR A 299 0.24 -9.30 5.98
CA THR A 299 0.41 -8.30 7.05
C THR A 299 -0.93 -7.89 7.63
N ARG A 300 -1.95 -7.63 6.81
CA ARG A 300 -3.32 -7.29 7.26
C ARG A 300 -3.98 -8.46 7.97
N VAL A 301 -3.91 -9.65 7.41
CA VAL A 301 -4.44 -10.88 8.02
C VAL A 301 -3.88 -11.10 9.43
N GLN A 302 -2.55 -10.95 9.60
CA GLN A 302 -1.90 -11.08 10.90
C GLN A 302 -2.31 -9.94 11.84
N ALA A 303 -2.32 -8.69 11.37
CA ALA A 303 -2.72 -7.54 12.19
C ALA A 303 -4.17 -7.65 12.70
N LYS A 304 -5.07 -8.22 11.90
CA LYS A 304 -6.47 -8.47 12.27
C LYS A 304 -6.64 -9.73 13.15
N GLY A 305 -5.56 -10.48 13.39
CA GLY A 305 -5.54 -11.67 14.23
C GLY A 305 -6.22 -12.89 13.61
N MET A 306 -6.42 -12.90 12.29
CA MET A 306 -7.03 -14.03 11.56
C MET A 306 -6.02 -15.14 11.23
N GLY A 307 -4.72 -14.82 11.30
CA GLY A 307 -3.69 -15.77 10.89
C GLY A 307 -2.28 -15.42 11.31
N ILE A 308 -1.35 -16.25 10.86
CA ILE A 308 0.10 -16.12 11.09
C ILE A 308 0.79 -15.93 9.73
N LEU A 309 1.67 -14.94 9.63
CA LEU A 309 2.57 -14.75 8.50
C LEU A 309 3.92 -15.42 8.80
N LEU A 310 4.36 -16.30 7.90
CA LEU A 310 5.68 -16.91 7.91
C LEU A 310 6.48 -16.46 6.68
N GLU A 311 7.80 -16.35 6.86
CA GLU A 311 8.71 -15.99 5.77
C GLU A 311 9.25 -17.24 5.07
N TRP A 312 8.94 -17.38 3.78
CA TRP A 312 9.27 -18.59 3.03
C TRP A 312 10.79 -18.88 2.96
N LYS A 313 11.62 -17.85 3.00
CA LYS A 313 13.09 -17.98 2.86
C LYS A 313 13.74 -18.61 4.09
N THR A 314 13.12 -18.46 5.26
CA THR A 314 13.72 -18.80 6.55
C THR A 314 12.92 -19.87 7.29
N VAL A 315 11.63 -20.05 6.94
CA VAL A 315 10.75 -21.01 7.61
C VAL A 315 11.27 -22.45 7.54
N THR A 316 11.34 -23.07 8.71
CA THR A 316 11.65 -24.49 8.88
C THR A 316 10.38 -25.34 8.89
N GLU A 317 10.54 -26.66 8.72
CA GLU A 317 9.44 -27.61 8.87
C GLU A 317 8.79 -27.52 10.27
N GLY A 318 9.61 -27.37 11.31
CA GLY A 318 9.16 -27.26 12.70
C GLY A 318 8.30 -26.01 12.93
N GLU A 319 8.78 -24.85 12.52
CA GLU A 319 8.05 -23.59 12.65
C GLU A 319 6.72 -23.61 11.87
N LEU A 320 6.71 -24.20 10.67
CA LEU A 320 5.48 -24.37 9.91
C LEU A 320 4.46 -25.26 10.64
N TYR A 321 4.92 -26.41 11.15
CA TYR A 321 4.07 -27.31 11.94
C TYR A 321 3.50 -26.58 13.18
N GLU A 322 4.36 -25.88 13.94
CA GLU A 322 3.95 -25.13 15.12
C GLU A 322 2.94 -24.03 14.80
N ALA A 323 3.13 -23.30 13.69
CA ALA A 323 2.19 -22.28 13.25
C ALA A 323 0.81 -22.87 12.91
N LEU A 324 0.78 -24.00 12.18
CA LEU A 324 -0.47 -24.70 11.85
C LEU A 324 -1.17 -25.20 13.11
N VAL A 325 -0.46 -25.88 14.00
CA VAL A 325 -0.98 -26.35 15.29
C VAL A 325 -1.53 -25.19 16.12
N LYS A 326 -0.80 -24.07 16.18
CA LYS A 326 -1.21 -22.88 16.93
C LYS A 326 -2.49 -22.26 16.37
N VAL A 327 -2.60 -22.12 15.05
CA VAL A 327 -3.79 -21.55 14.39
C VAL A 327 -5.01 -22.47 14.54
N ILE A 328 -4.81 -23.79 14.48
CA ILE A 328 -5.86 -24.80 14.64
C ILE A 328 -6.38 -24.85 16.08
N ASN A 329 -5.48 -24.84 17.08
CA ASN A 329 -5.85 -25.11 18.47
C ASN A 329 -6.15 -23.85 19.29
N ASN A 330 -5.69 -22.66 18.87
CA ASN A 330 -6.00 -21.42 19.57
C ASN A 330 -7.31 -20.81 19.03
N PRO A 331 -8.41 -20.82 19.80
CA PRO A 331 -9.71 -20.34 19.33
C PRO A 331 -9.74 -18.84 19.03
N SER A 332 -8.74 -18.07 19.47
CA SER A 332 -8.67 -16.64 19.16
C SER A 332 -8.62 -16.37 17.65
N TYR A 333 -7.89 -17.16 16.87
CA TYR A 333 -7.82 -17.01 15.41
C TYR A 333 -9.16 -17.30 14.75
N ARG A 334 -9.83 -18.40 15.13
CA ARG A 334 -11.16 -18.75 14.60
C ARG A 334 -12.21 -17.68 14.93
N ARG A 335 -12.23 -17.19 16.18
CA ARG A 335 -13.15 -16.10 16.58
C ARG A 335 -12.88 -14.82 15.80
N ARG A 336 -11.62 -14.45 15.57
CA ARG A 336 -11.26 -13.29 14.74
C ARG A 336 -11.68 -13.49 13.28
N ALA A 337 -11.40 -14.66 12.70
CA ALA A 337 -11.82 -15.00 11.34
C ALA A 337 -13.34 -14.91 11.17
N GLN A 338 -14.10 -15.49 12.10
CA GLN A 338 -15.57 -15.40 12.13
C GLN A 338 -16.05 -13.96 12.28
N LYS A 339 -15.41 -13.17 13.15
CA LYS A 339 -15.80 -11.76 13.29
C LYS A 339 -15.58 -10.96 12.01
N LEU A 340 -14.49 -11.22 11.30
CA LEU A 340 -14.22 -10.60 10.01
C LEU A 340 -15.19 -11.11 8.93
N SER A 341 -15.57 -12.39 8.96
CA SER A 341 -16.62 -12.95 8.10
C SER A 341 -17.95 -12.22 8.25
N GLU A 342 -18.38 -11.97 9.50
CA GLU A 342 -19.59 -11.19 9.79
C GLU A 342 -19.52 -9.79 9.17
N ILE A 343 -18.44 -9.06 9.42
CA ILE A 343 -18.24 -7.69 8.90
C ILE A 343 -18.15 -7.69 7.36
N HIS A 344 -17.48 -8.68 6.78
CA HIS A 344 -17.34 -8.80 5.33
C HIS A 344 -18.69 -9.07 4.65
N LYS A 345 -19.53 -9.92 5.24
CA LYS A 345 -20.86 -10.26 4.72
C LYS A 345 -21.89 -9.16 4.97
N ASP A 346 -21.73 -8.38 6.03
CA ASP A 346 -22.61 -7.27 6.39
C ASP A 346 -22.28 -6.00 5.58
N GLN A 347 -22.58 -6.08 4.27
CA GLN A 347 -22.38 -4.99 3.33
C GLN A 347 -23.63 -4.82 2.44
N PRO A 348 -23.84 -3.62 1.85
CA PRO A 348 -24.94 -3.41 0.91
C PRO A 348 -24.83 -4.27 -0.34
N GLY A 349 -25.47 -5.44 -0.30
CA GLY A 349 -25.52 -6.40 -1.40
C GLY A 349 -24.19 -7.14 -1.65
N HIS A 350 -24.22 -8.07 -2.61
CA HIS A 350 -23.02 -8.80 -3.03
C HIS A 350 -22.03 -7.86 -3.76
N PRO A 351 -20.70 -8.01 -3.58
CA PRO A 351 -19.73 -7.14 -4.22
C PRO A 351 -19.87 -7.06 -5.75
N VAL A 352 -20.24 -8.14 -6.44
CA VAL A 352 -20.56 -8.14 -7.89
C VAL A 352 -21.69 -7.15 -8.20
N ASN A 353 -22.79 -7.20 -7.45
CA ASN A 353 -23.96 -6.34 -7.68
C ASN A 353 -23.61 -4.87 -7.43
N ARG A 354 -22.77 -4.61 -6.41
CA ARG A 354 -22.25 -3.27 -6.13
C ARG A 354 -21.33 -2.76 -7.24
N THR A 355 -20.47 -3.62 -7.79
CA THR A 355 -19.64 -3.28 -8.97
C THR A 355 -20.53 -2.92 -10.17
N VAL A 356 -21.54 -3.74 -10.47
CA VAL A 356 -22.50 -3.49 -11.56
C VAL A 356 -23.25 -2.17 -11.32
N TYR A 357 -23.73 -1.94 -10.10
CA TYR A 357 -24.40 -0.69 -9.74
C TYR A 357 -23.53 0.54 -10.04
N TRP A 358 -22.24 0.50 -9.69
CA TRP A 358 -21.31 1.60 -9.92
C TRP A 358 -20.97 1.78 -11.41
N ILE A 359 -20.81 0.69 -12.15
CA ILE A 359 -20.65 0.75 -13.61
C ILE A 359 -21.88 1.42 -14.25
N ASP A 360 -23.08 0.96 -13.91
CA ASP A 360 -24.33 1.54 -14.40
C ASP A 360 -24.49 3.00 -13.95
N TYR A 361 -24.02 3.35 -12.75
CA TYR A 361 -24.05 4.73 -12.25
C TYR A 361 -23.17 5.66 -13.10
N ILE A 362 -21.95 5.24 -13.43
CA ILE A 362 -21.04 6.01 -14.29
C ILE A 362 -21.65 6.20 -15.68
N LEU A 363 -22.24 5.14 -16.24
CA LEU A 363 -22.88 5.17 -17.55
C LEU A 363 -24.09 6.12 -17.56
N ARG A 364 -25.00 5.99 -16.58
CA ARG A 364 -26.20 6.84 -16.44
C ARG A 364 -25.87 8.32 -16.23
N HIS A 365 -24.76 8.61 -15.57
CA HIS A 365 -24.36 9.98 -15.22
C HIS A 365 -23.15 10.47 -16.03
N ASN A 366 -22.93 9.91 -17.21
CA ASN A 366 -21.93 10.36 -18.19
C ASN A 366 -20.52 10.55 -17.58
N GLY A 367 -20.07 9.65 -16.71
CA GLY A 367 -18.75 9.76 -16.03
C GLY A 367 -18.82 10.15 -14.55
N ALA A 368 -20.00 10.49 -14.02
CA ALA A 368 -20.23 10.81 -12.61
C ALA A 368 -19.29 11.90 -12.05
N HIS A 369 -19.08 12.98 -12.81
CA HIS A 369 -18.15 14.06 -12.46
C HIS A 369 -18.41 14.72 -11.10
N HIS A 370 -19.65 14.68 -10.60
CA HIS A 370 -20.03 15.20 -9.27
C HIS A 370 -19.45 14.40 -8.09
N LEU A 371 -18.94 13.18 -8.32
CA LEU A 371 -18.22 12.40 -7.30
C LEU A 371 -16.75 12.81 -7.18
N ARG A 372 -16.23 13.62 -8.12
CA ARG A 372 -14.84 14.07 -8.11
C ARG A 372 -14.67 15.24 -7.15
N ALA A 373 -13.74 15.10 -6.22
CA ALA A 373 -13.46 16.14 -5.25
C ALA A 373 -12.68 17.32 -5.86
N ALA A 374 -12.81 18.51 -5.26
CA ALA A 374 -12.10 19.71 -5.68
C ALA A 374 -10.57 19.58 -5.62
N VAL A 375 -10.04 18.58 -4.90
CA VAL A 375 -8.61 18.24 -4.86
C VAL A 375 -7.98 18.10 -6.25
N HIS A 376 -8.76 17.67 -7.25
CA HIS A 376 -8.28 17.51 -8.63
C HIS A 376 -8.16 18.84 -9.40
N GLN A 377 -8.61 19.97 -8.83
CA GLN A 377 -8.66 21.28 -9.49
C GLN A 377 -7.82 22.35 -8.77
N ILE A 378 -7.22 22.01 -7.64
CA ILE A 378 -6.42 22.95 -6.83
C ILE A 378 -4.93 22.67 -6.96
N SER A 379 -4.12 23.71 -6.79
CA SER A 379 -2.67 23.59 -6.83
C SER A 379 -2.11 22.96 -5.55
N PHE A 380 -0.87 22.45 -5.63
CA PHE A 380 -0.13 21.94 -4.47
C PHE A 380 -0.08 22.96 -3.31
N CYS A 381 0.15 24.24 -3.62
CA CYS A 381 0.22 25.30 -2.62
C CYS A 381 -1.11 25.47 -1.87
N GLN A 382 -2.24 25.46 -2.60
CA GLN A 382 -3.57 25.56 -2.01
C GLN A 382 -3.93 24.32 -1.20
N TYR A 383 -3.57 23.12 -1.69
CA TYR A 383 -3.85 21.86 -0.97
C TYR A 383 -3.22 21.84 0.42
N PHE A 384 -1.98 22.33 0.55
CA PHE A 384 -1.26 22.41 1.83
C PHE A 384 -1.44 23.76 2.55
N LEU A 385 -2.32 24.65 2.06
CA LEU A 385 -2.56 25.98 2.60
C LEU A 385 -1.28 26.83 2.76
N LEU A 386 -0.29 26.62 1.88
CA LEU A 386 0.98 27.33 1.91
C LEU A 386 0.80 28.81 1.56
N ASP A 387 -0.14 29.11 0.68
CA ASP A 387 -0.58 30.47 0.36
C ASP A 387 -1.11 31.20 1.59
N ILE A 388 -1.98 30.56 2.38
CA ILE A 388 -2.50 31.11 3.63
C ILE A 388 -1.37 31.27 4.67
N ALA A 389 -0.49 30.28 4.80
CA ALA A 389 0.66 30.37 5.69
C ALA A 389 1.56 31.57 5.33
N CYS A 390 1.83 31.79 4.04
CA CYS A 390 2.56 32.95 3.55
C CYS A 390 1.86 34.26 3.92
N VAL A 391 0.54 34.38 3.71
CA VAL A 391 -0.23 35.58 4.08
C VAL A 391 -0.14 35.85 5.58
N LEU A 392 -0.29 34.83 6.43
CA LEU A 392 -0.20 34.97 7.89
C LEU A 392 1.21 35.39 8.34
N LEU A 393 2.27 34.80 7.77
CA LEU A 393 3.65 35.14 8.11
C LEU A 393 4.00 36.57 7.68
N LEU A 394 3.57 37.00 6.49
CA LEU A 394 3.76 38.38 6.03
C LEU A 394 2.99 39.38 6.91
N GLY A 395 1.76 39.04 7.29
CA GLY A 395 0.96 39.85 8.22
C GLY A 395 1.62 39.98 9.60
N ALA A 396 2.14 38.89 10.16
CA ALA A 396 2.86 38.90 11.43
C ALA A 396 4.16 39.72 11.36
N ALA A 397 4.91 39.60 10.26
CA ALA A 397 6.12 40.39 10.02
C ALA A 397 5.80 41.90 9.93
N LEU A 398 4.73 42.27 9.22
CA LEU A 398 4.27 43.65 9.13
C LEU A 398 3.82 44.19 10.50
N PHE A 399 3.06 43.40 11.27
CA PHE A 399 2.63 43.78 12.61
C PHE A 399 3.83 44.01 13.55
N TYR A 400 4.80 43.10 13.53
CA TYR A 400 6.05 43.26 14.29
C TYR A 400 6.83 44.51 13.85
N PHE A 401 6.94 44.74 12.54
CA PHE A 401 7.58 45.94 12.01
C PHE A 401 6.90 47.22 12.50
N LEU A 402 5.57 47.31 12.40
CA LEU A 402 4.79 48.46 12.88
C LEU A 402 4.95 48.66 14.38
N LEU A 403 4.89 47.58 15.19
CA LEU A 403 5.09 47.65 16.64
C LEU A 403 6.51 48.15 16.97
N SER A 404 7.53 47.63 16.28
CA SER A 404 8.92 48.06 16.45
C SER A 404 9.12 49.52 16.03
N TRP A 405 8.39 49.97 15.02
CA TRP A 405 8.42 51.35 14.53
C TRP A 405 7.75 52.30 15.52
N VAL A 406 6.55 51.95 16.02
CA VAL A 406 5.83 52.71 17.06
C VAL A 406 6.65 52.79 18.34
N THR A 407 7.21 51.69 18.83
CA THR A 407 8.06 51.68 20.04
C THR A 407 9.33 52.51 19.87
N LYS A 408 10.01 52.44 18.72
CA LYS A 408 11.15 53.32 18.42
C LYS A 408 10.72 54.79 18.32
N PHE A 409 9.55 55.06 17.74
CA PHE A 409 9.01 56.41 17.61
C PHE A 409 8.62 57.02 18.97
N THR A 410 7.93 56.27 19.83
CA THR A 410 7.59 56.69 21.19
C THR A 410 8.84 56.85 22.05
N TYR A 411 9.80 55.93 21.97
CA TYR A 411 11.10 56.07 22.66
C TYR A 411 11.84 57.35 22.23
N ARG A 412 11.91 57.63 20.92
CA ARG A 412 12.51 58.87 20.39
C ARG A 412 11.79 60.13 20.88
N LYS A 413 10.45 60.13 20.90
CA LYS A 413 9.67 61.25 21.45
C LYS A 413 9.90 61.45 22.95
N ILE A 414 9.86 60.39 23.76
CA ILE A 414 10.07 60.46 25.21
C ILE A 414 11.48 60.96 25.54
N THR A 415 12.50 60.44 24.85
CA THR A 415 13.90 60.89 25.00
C THR A 415 14.13 62.33 24.53
N SER A 416 13.35 62.83 23.55
CA SER A 416 13.39 64.24 23.15
C SER A 416 12.69 65.18 24.15
N LEU A 417 11.69 64.67 24.90
CA LEU A 417 10.96 65.41 25.93
C LEU A 417 11.69 65.42 27.29
N TRP A 418 12.71 64.58 27.45
CA TRP A 418 13.56 64.54 28.65
C TRP A 418 15.02 64.83 28.28
N PRO A 419 15.42 66.11 28.09
CA PRO A 419 16.81 66.44 27.85
C PRO A 419 17.64 65.97 29.05
N LYS A 420 18.68 65.17 28.81
CA LYS A 420 19.74 64.98 29.81
C LYS A 420 20.33 66.36 30.09
N ASN A 421 20.10 66.93 31.27
CA ASN A 421 20.88 68.06 31.78
C ASN A 421 22.36 67.65 31.74
N LYS A 422 23.10 68.17 30.77
CA LYS A 422 24.56 68.14 30.77
C LYS A 422 25.02 69.05 31.90
N HIS A 423 25.42 68.49 33.03
CA HIS A 423 26.27 69.21 33.98
C HIS A 423 27.58 69.55 33.27
N SER A 424 27.84 70.85 33.11
CA SER A 424 29.09 71.43 32.65
C SER A 424 30.20 71.18 33.68
N THR A 425 31.16 70.30 33.37
CA THR A 425 32.44 70.27 34.08
C THR A 425 33.39 71.26 33.42
N VAL A 426 33.69 72.34 34.14
CA VAL A 426 34.67 73.38 33.79
C VAL A 426 36.08 72.78 33.85
N ASN A 427 36.84 72.97 32.78
CA ASN A 427 38.24 72.56 32.64
C ASN A 427 39.15 73.29 33.63
N GLY A 428 39.92 72.55 34.41
CA GLY A 428 40.97 73.05 35.28
C GLY A 428 42.25 72.22 35.17
N HIS A 429 43.26 72.82 34.57
CA HIS A 429 44.71 72.61 34.75
C HIS A 429 45.56 71.82 33.73
N TYR A 430 46.35 72.65 33.04
CA TYR A 430 47.80 72.66 32.77
C TYR A 430 48.49 71.49 32.05
N HIS A 431 48.94 71.86 30.85
CA HIS A 431 50.08 71.30 30.13
C HIS A 431 51.36 71.25 30.97
N ASN A 432 51.99 70.07 30.98
CA ASN A 432 53.43 69.79 30.96
C ASN A 432 53.50 68.34 30.41
N GLY A 433 54.19 67.99 29.34
CA GLY A 433 55.55 68.32 28.95
C GLY A 433 56.25 66.96 28.73
N LEU A 434 56.75 66.75 27.50
CA LEU A 434 57.70 65.70 27.08
C LEU A 434 57.20 64.27 26.78
N LEU A 435 57.81 63.75 25.69
CA LEU A 435 57.59 62.51 24.95
C LEU A 435 58.33 61.30 25.54
N ASN A 436 57.81 60.13 25.17
CA ASN A 436 58.49 58.85 24.92
C ASN A 436 59.19 58.11 26.08
N GLY A 437 58.68 56.91 26.36
CA GLY A 437 59.42 55.88 27.10
C GLY A 437 58.78 54.50 26.96
N LYS A 438 59.35 53.66 26.09
CA LYS A 438 59.12 52.21 26.00
C LYS A 438 59.35 51.55 27.37
N TYR A 439 58.57 50.53 27.75
CA TYR A 439 59.03 49.13 27.88
C TYR A 439 57.96 48.17 28.44
N LYS A 440 57.99 46.94 27.88
CA LYS A 440 57.44 45.67 28.39
C LYS A 440 57.77 45.46 29.88
N ARG A 441 57.12 44.62 30.70
CA ARG A 441 56.83 43.18 30.50
C ARG A 441 56.14 42.65 31.77
N ASN A 442 55.30 41.63 31.58
CA ASN A 442 54.70 40.77 32.60
C ASN A 442 55.71 40.11 33.57
N GLY A 443 55.23 39.82 34.78
CA GLY A 443 55.83 38.83 35.70
C GLY A 443 54.93 38.48 36.89
N HIS A 444 54.43 37.23 36.88
CA HIS A 444 54.16 36.27 37.98
C HIS A 444 53.41 36.72 39.27
N ILE A 445 52.52 35.93 39.88
CA ILE A 445 52.83 34.67 40.61
C ILE A 445 51.60 33.74 40.71
N LYS A 446 51.86 32.44 40.57
CA LYS A 446 51.01 31.25 40.84
C LYS A 446 51.05 30.89 42.34
N HIS A 447 50.08 30.12 42.84
CA HIS A 447 50.26 28.75 43.39
C HIS A 447 48.94 28.21 43.97
N GLU A 448 48.43 27.08 43.44
CA GLU A 448 48.35 25.73 44.07
C GLU A 448 47.20 25.57 45.09
N LYS A 449 46.47 24.46 45.21
CA LYS A 449 46.85 23.05 45.04
C LYS A 449 45.57 22.19 44.90
N LYS A 450 45.65 21.17 44.03
CA LYS A 450 44.84 19.93 44.09
C LYS A 450 45.40 19.00 45.18
N VAL A 451 44.63 17.96 45.49
CA VAL A 451 44.97 16.54 45.82
C VAL A 451 43.94 16.09 46.87
N LYS A 452 43.21 14.99 46.75
CA LYS A 452 43.37 13.75 45.98
C LYS A 452 42.00 13.20 45.61
#